data_AF-A0A0F9KBS0-F1
#
_entry.id   AF-A0A0F9KBS0-F1
#
_cell.length_a   1.000
_cell.length_b   1.000
_cell.length_c   1.000
_cell.angle_alpha   90.00
_cell.angle_beta   90.00
_cell.angle_gamma   90.00
#
_symmetry.space_group_name_H-M   'P 1'
#
loop_
_entity.id
_entity.type
_entity.pdbx_description
1 polymer ?
#
loop_
_entity_poly.entity_id
_entity_poly.type
_entity_poly.pdbx_seq_one_letter_code
_entity_poly.pdbx_strand_id
1 'polypeptide(L)'
;MPAVCQRDMKVNQNFVVAYSRLFDFLVRQGGVEEVTEFCELFSDCIAREMTERVRARGLSGAFEYWSYTLPQEGATCKITLDVKEGRQTLEIIMSDCPSVKHLSKPNCIYCKHCDVIYRHLLEPLGYDYYINYNGHGQCRILITESSL
;
A
#
# COMPACT_ATOMS: atom_id res chain seq x y z
N MET A 1 4.60 -8.65 31.78
CA MET A 1 4.45 -7.62 30.72
C MET A 1 3.00 -7.22 30.70
N PRO A 2 2.64 -5.93 30.82
CA PRO A 2 1.23 -5.55 30.76
C PRO A 2 0.72 -5.81 29.35
N ALA A 3 -0.46 -6.43 29.24
CA ALA A 3 -1.15 -6.65 27.99
C ALA A 3 -1.35 -5.29 27.30
N VAL A 4 -0.69 -5.09 26.16
CA VAL A 4 -1.02 -3.99 25.26
C VAL A 4 -2.46 -4.27 24.82
N CYS A 5 -3.39 -3.46 25.31
CA CYS A 5 -4.77 -3.46 24.87
C CYS A 5 -4.75 -3.35 23.34
N GLN A 6 -5.11 -4.42 22.63
CA GLN A 6 -5.29 -4.39 21.19
C GLN A 6 -6.41 -3.39 20.90
N ARG A 7 -6.05 -2.13 20.67
CA ARG A 7 -6.99 -1.14 20.13
C ARG A 7 -7.17 -1.46 18.67
N ASP A 8 -8.41 -1.54 18.22
CA ASP A 8 -8.76 -1.57 16.80
C ASP A 8 -8.06 -0.41 16.09
N MET A 9 -7.07 -0.71 15.25
CA MET A 9 -6.29 0.29 14.53
C MET A 9 -7.06 0.75 13.29
N LYS A 10 -8.15 1.48 13.49
CA LYS A 10 -8.90 2.07 12.38
C LYS A 10 -8.14 3.26 11.81
N VAL A 11 -8.16 3.37 10.49
CA VAL A 11 -7.64 4.53 9.79
C VAL A 11 -8.31 5.80 10.32
N ASN A 12 -7.51 6.79 10.69
CA ASN A 12 -8.02 8.06 11.17
C ASN A 12 -8.52 8.91 9.98
N GLN A 13 -9.83 9.17 9.94
CA GLN A 13 -10.44 9.97 8.88
C GLN A 13 -9.81 11.36 8.70
N ASN A 14 -9.49 12.05 9.79
CA ASN A 14 -8.90 13.40 9.71
C ASN A 14 -7.51 13.35 9.08
N PHE A 15 -6.73 12.31 9.40
CA PHE A 15 -5.44 12.08 8.75
C PHE A 15 -5.60 11.84 7.25
N VAL A 16 -6.51 10.95 6.84
CA VAL A 16 -6.75 10.65 5.41
C VAL A 16 -7.16 11.91 4.63
N VAL A 17 -8.06 12.72 5.18
CA VAL A 17 -8.50 13.96 4.53
C VAL A 17 -7.35 14.97 4.44
N ALA A 18 -6.55 15.13 5.49
CA ALA A 18 -5.39 16.01 5.46
C ALA A 18 -4.33 15.53 4.46
N TYR A 19 -4.04 14.23 4.43
CA TYR A 19 -3.11 13.60 3.51
C TYR A 19 -3.56 13.75 2.05
N SER A 20 -4.85 13.56 1.76
CA SER A 20 -5.40 13.83 0.43
C SER A 20 -5.29 15.31 0.03
N ARG A 21 -5.49 16.25 0.96
CA ARG A 21 -5.36 17.69 0.69
C ARG A 21 -3.91 18.11 0.44
N LEU A 22 -2.95 17.43 1.05
CA LEU A 22 -1.54 17.63 0.74
C LEU A 22 -1.27 17.31 -0.73
N PHE A 23 -1.83 16.22 -1.26
CA PHE A 23 -1.67 15.90 -2.68
C PHE A 23 -2.30 16.95 -3.59
N ASP A 24 -3.49 17.45 -3.25
CA ASP A 24 -4.12 18.55 -3.99
C ASP A 24 -3.24 19.82 -3.98
N PHE A 25 -2.52 20.07 -2.89
CA PHE A 25 -1.59 21.19 -2.79
C PHE A 25 -0.35 20.97 -3.68
N LEU A 26 0.28 19.79 -3.60
CA LEU A 26 1.46 19.43 -4.39
C LEU A 26 1.15 19.49 -5.89
N VAL A 27 -0.01 18.98 -6.32
CA VAL A 27 -0.46 19.07 -7.71
C VAL A 27 -0.58 20.52 -8.19
N ARG A 28 -0.99 21.45 -7.33
CA ARG A 28 -1.06 22.88 -7.68
C ARG A 28 0.31 23.56 -7.71
N GLN A 29 1.31 23.04 -6.99
CA GLN A 29 2.65 23.62 -6.97
C GLN A 29 3.47 23.20 -8.19
N GLY A 30 3.43 21.92 -8.56
CA GLY A 30 4.30 21.38 -9.61
C GLY A 30 3.77 20.16 -10.34
N GLY A 31 2.48 19.82 -10.18
CA GLY A 31 1.88 18.69 -10.88
C GLY A 31 1.97 17.36 -10.13
N VAL A 32 1.77 16.27 -10.85
CA VAL A 32 1.69 14.91 -10.27
C VAL A 32 3.07 14.40 -9.85
N GLU A 33 4.11 14.99 -10.44
CA GLU A 33 5.51 14.75 -10.17
C GLU A 33 5.85 15.08 -8.70
N GLU A 34 5.38 16.23 -8.19
CA GLU A 34 5.54 16.61 -6.77
C GLU A 34 4.93 15.60 -5.79
N VAL A 35 3.80 14.99 -6.16
CA VAL A 35 3.19 13.92 -5.36
C VAL A 35 4.06 12.67 -5.39
N THR A 36 4.68 12.37 -6.54
CA THR A 36 5.54 11.21 -6.73
C THR A 36 6.82 11.35 -5.89
N GLU A 37 7.51 12.48 -5.99
CA GLU A 37 8.71 12.78 -5.19
C GLU A 37 8.41 12.75 -3.69
N PHE A 38 7.29 13.35 -3.26
CA PHE A 38 6.86 13.28 -1.87
C PHE A 38 6.66 11.83 -1.42
N CYS A 39 5.98 11.01 -2.23
CA CYS A 39 5.71 9.61 -1.89
C CYS A 39 6.99 8.78 -1.82
N GLU A 40 7.94 8.97 -2.73
CA GLU A 40 9.25 8.29 -2.69
C GLU A 40 10.00 8.60 -1.40
N LEU A 41 10.11 9.89 -1.04
CA LEU A 41 10.74 10.33 0.22
C LEU A 41 10.01 9.78 1.46
N PHE A 42 8.68 9.73 1.41
CA PHE A 42 7.86 9.26 2.53
C PHE A 42 7.90 7.73 2.68
N SER A 43 8.12 6.99 1.59
CA SER A 43 8.15 5.52 1.56
C SER A 43 9.16 4.94 2.54
N ASP A 44 10.36 5.52 2.56
CA ASP A 44 11.46 5.08 3.42
C ASP A 44 11.14 5.22 4.91
N CYS A 45 10.21 6.12 5.26
CA CYS A 45 9.78 6.35 6.64
C CYS A 45 8.68 5.40 7.10
N ILE A 46 7.72 5.05 6.24
CA ILE A 46 6.45 4.45 6.69
C ILE A 46 6.37 2.93 6.58
N ALA A 47 7.18 2.30 5.73
CA ALA A 47 7.02 0.89 5.39
C ALA A 47 8.25 0.05 5.72
N ARG A 48 9.06 0.51 6.68
CA ARG A 48 10.29 -0.17 7.11
C ARG A 48 10.02 -1.61 7.58
N GLU A 49 9.01 -1.82 8.42
CA GLU A 49 8.68 -3.15 8.95
C GLU A 49 8.28 -4.13 7.84
N MET A 50 7.44 -3.70 6.90
CA MET A 50 7.03 -4.50 5.74
C MET A 50 8.26 -4.87 4.91
N THR A 51 9.13 -3.90 4.61
CA THR A 51 10.36 -4.10 3.85
C THR A 51 11.31 -5.09 4.53
N GLU A 52 11.47 -5.00 5.86
CA GLU A 52 12.27 -5.95 6.64
C GLU A 52 11.71 -7.38 6.58
N ARG A 53 10.39 -7.53 6.66
CA ARG A 53 9.71 -8.83 6.52
C ARG A 53 9.92 -9.41 5.12
N VAL A 54 9.84 -8.58 4.08
CA VAL A 54 10.09 -9.00 2.69
C VAL A 54 11.53 -9.43 2.50
N ARG A 55 12.52 -8.67 3.00
CA ARG A 55 13.93 -9.07 2.92
C ARG A 55 14.20 -10.41 3.60
N ALA A 56 13.52 -10.70 4.71
CA ALA A 56 13.73 -11.94 5.45
C ALA A 56 13.04 -13.17 4.82
N ARG A 57 11.87 -12.99 4.19
CA ARG A 57 10.96 -14.11 3.85
C ARG A 57 10.29 -13.98 2.48
N GLY A 58 10.72 -13.04 1.66
CA GLY A 58 10.12 -12.71 0.37
C GLY A 58 8.66 -12.25 0.48
N LEU A 59 7.86 -12.61 -0.52
CA LEU A 59 6.43 -12.27 -0.56
C LEU A 59 5.62 -12.93 0.56
N SER A 60 6.11 -14.00 1.18
CA SER A 60 5.51 -14.51 2.42
C SER A 60 5.54 -13.47 3.56
N GLY A 61 6.60 -12.65 3.62
CA GLY A 61 6.71 -11.55 4.58
C GLY A 61 5.70 -10.43 4.31
N ALA A 62 5.53 -10.06 3.04
CA ALA A 62 4.50 -9.10 2.61
C ALA A 62 3.08 -9.63 2.87
N PHE A 63 2.84 -10.90 2.55
CA PHE A 63 1.57 -11.58 2.80
C PHE A 63 1.19 -11.52 4.28
N GLU A 64 2.11 -11.88 5.19
CA GLU A 64 1.86 -11.80 6.64
C GLU A 64 1.55 -10.37 7.08
N TYR A 65 2.35 -9.39 6.62
CA TYR A 65 2.16 -7.99 6.96
C TYR A 65 0.76 -7.50 6.56
N TRP A 66 0.40 -7.60 5.28
CA TRP A 66 -0.88 -7.07 4.79
C TRP A 66 -2.10 -7.89 5.26
N SER A 67 -1.95 -9.20 5.46
CA SER A 67 -3.02 -10.03 6.03
C SER A 67 -3.33 -9.65 7.49
N TYR A 68 -2.35 -9.05 8.17
CA TYR A 68 -2.53 -8.51 9.51
C TYR A 68 -3.05 -7.07 9.51
N THR A 69 -2.41 -6.17 8.76
CA THR A 69 -2.67 -4.72 8.84
C THR A 69 -3.94 -4.27 8.13
N LEU A 70 -4.21 -4.74 6.90
CA LEU A 70 -5.35 -4.26 6.12
C LEU A 70 -6.70 -4.52 6.80
N PRO A 71 -6.96 -5.69 7.41
CA PRO A 71 -8.21 -5.91 8.14
C PRO A 71 -8.33 -5.00 9.38
N GLN A 72 -7.24 -4.75 10.09
CA GLN A 72 -7.24 -3.85 11.25
C GLN A 72 -7.58 -2.41 10.87
N GLU A 73 -7.07 -1.97 9.72
CA GLU A 73 -7.39 -0.69 9.10
C GLU A 73 -8.84 -0.60 8.60
N GLY A 74 -9.54 -1.74 8.53
CA GLY A 74 -10.92 -1.86 8.07
C GLY A 74 -11.05 -1.92 6.55
N ALA A 75 -10.07 -2.54 5.88
CA ALA A 75 -10.14 -2.86 4.46
C ALA A 75 -11.05 -4.08 4.23
N THR A 76 -11.76 -4.10 3.11
CA THR A 76 -12.33 -5.35 2.57
C THR A 76 -11.48 -5.78 1.39
N CYS A 77 -10.69 -6.84 1.57
CA CYS A 77 -9.82 -7.36 0.53
C CYS A 77 -9.65 -8.87 0.61
N LYS A 78 -9.27 -9.48 -0.52
CA LYS A 78 -8.74 -10.84 -0.58
C LYS A 78 -7.25 -10.77 -0.86
N ILE A 79 -6.45 -11.44 -0.06
CA ILE A 79 -5.00 -11.56 -0.24
C ILE A 79 -4.70 -13.03 -0.54
N THR A 80 -3.89 -13.32 -1.55
CA THR A 80 -3.53 -14.69 -1.93
C THR A 80 -2.05 -14.74 -2.25
N LEU A 81 -1.35 -15.68 -1.61
CA LEU A 81 0.03 -16.02 -1.91
C LEU A 81 0.03 -17.39 -2.59
N ASP A 82 0.53 -17.44 -3.82
CA ASP A 82 0.77 -18.67 -4.55
C ASP A 82 2.27 -18.98 -4.60
N VAL A 83 2.62 -20.26 -4.48
CA VAL A 83 4.00 -20.74 -4.59
C VAL A 83 4.03 -21.86 -5.62
N LYS A 84 4.65 -21.60 -6.77
CA LYS A 84 4.77 -22.55 -7.86
C LYS A 84 6.23 -22.68 -8.28
N GLU A 85 6.73 -23.92 -8.29
CA GLU A 85 8.12 -24.23 -8.68
C GLU A 85 9.16 -23.40 -7.91
N GLY A 86 8.88 -23.12 -6.64
CA GLY A 86 9.76 -22.34 -5.77
C GLY A 86 9.65 -20.82 -5.94
N ARG A 87 8.84 -20.32 -6.88
CA ARG A 87 8.59 -18.88 -7.08
C ARG A 87 7.30 -18.43 -6.41
N GLN A 88 7.34 -17.26 -5.80
CA GLN A 88 6.19 -16.66 -5.11
C GLN A 88 5.46 -15.67 -6.00
N THR A 89 4.13 -15.66 -5.90
CA THR A 89 3.27 -14.62 -6.48
C THR A 89 2.25 -14.17 -5.44
N LEU A 90 2.15 -12.86 -5.21
CA LEU A 90 1.21 -12.27 -4.25
C LEU A 90 0.18 -11.43 -5.00
N GLU A 91 -1.09 -11.71 -4.74
CA GLU A 91 -2.22 -10.95 -5.26
C GLU A 91 -3.03 -10.33 -4.11
N ILE A 92 -3.40 -9.06 -4.26
CA ILE A 92 -4.37 -8.38 -3.39
C ILE A 92 -5.50 -7.86 -4.26
N ILE A 93 -6.72 -8.30 -3.99
CA ILE A 93 -7.95 -7.77 -4.57
C ILE A 93 -8.64 -6.94 -3.50
N MET A 94 -8.55 -5.61 -3.61
CA MET A 94 -9.17 -4.64 -2.71
C MET A 94 -10.57 -4.28 -3.25
N SER A 95 -11.60 -4.58 -2.46
CA SER A 95 -13.00 -4.25 -2.78
C SER A 95 -13.47 -2.98 -2.07
N ASP A 96 -12.91 -2.68 -0.89
CA ASP A 96 -13.19 -1.46 -0.14
C ASP A 96 -11.91 -0.97 0.57
N CYS A 97 -11.28 0.05 -0.01
CA CYS A 97 -10.08 0.68 0.54
C CYS A 97 -10.41 1.45 1.84
N PRO A 98 -9.67 1.20 2.93
CA PRO A 98 -9.96 1.80 4.23
C PRO A 98 -9.74 3.31 4.25
N SER A 99 -8.95 3.86 3.32
CA SER A 99 -8.76 5.31 3.19
C SER A 99 -9.81 5.96 2.30
N VAL A 100 -10.06 5.43 1.10
CA VAL A 100 -10.87 6.12 0.09
C VAL A 100 -12.32 6.34 0.55
N LYS A 101 -12.87 5.45 1.39
CA LYS A 101 -14.20 5.61 1.99
C LYS A 101 -14.38 6.89 2.83
N HIS A 102 -13.28 7.52 3.25
CA HIS A 102 -13.29 8.78 4.00
C HIS A 102 -13.21 10.04 3.12
N LEU A 103 -12.98 9.88 1.82
CA LEU A 103 -12.82 10.99 0.89
C LEU A 103 -14.17 11.40 0.28
N SER A 104 -14.51 12.69 0.37
CA SER A 104 -15.72 13.22 -0.28
C SER A 104 -15.61 13.26 -1.82
N LYS A 105 -14.37 13.28 -2.34
CA LYS A 105 -14.07 13.29 -3.77
C LYS A 105 -12.92 12.32 -4.06
N PRO A 106 -13.22 11.00 -4.11
CA PRO A 106 -12.25 10.00 -4.53
C PRO A 106 -11.66 10.36 -5.89
N ASN A 107 -10.35 10.18 -6.05
CA ASN A 107 -9.67 10.42 -7.31
C ASN A 107 -8.44 9.51 -7.47
N CYS A 108 -7.94 9.41 -8.69
CA CYS A 108 -6.78 8.57 -9.02
C CYS A 108 -5.46 9.08 -8.41
N ILE A 109 -5.35 10.38 -8.09
CA ILE A 109 -4.13 10.95 -7.48
C ILE A 109 -3.94 10.42 -6.07
N TYR A 110 -5.03 10.33 -5.27
CA TYR A 110 -4.95 9.69 -3.97
C TYR A 110 -4.46 8.25 -4.15
N CYS A 111 -5.11 7.44 -5.00
CA CYS A 111 -4.70 6.04 -5.16
C CYS A 111 -3.25 5.85 -5.69
N LYS A 112 -2.71 6.81 -6.44
CA LYS A 112 -1.34 6.76 -6.97
C LYS A 112 -0.27 6.61 -5.88
N HIS A 113 -0.51 7.07 -4.65
CA HIS A 113 0.48 6.89 -3.58
C HIS A 113 0.79 5.41 -3.32
N CYS A 114 -0.19 4.51 -3.42
CA CYS A 114 0.05 3.08 -3.25
C CYS A 114 1.00 2.54 -4.33
N ASP A 115 0.82 2.99 -5.59
CA ASP A 115 1.71 2.60 -6.70
C ASP A 115 3.13 3.06 -6.43
N VAL A 116 3.31 4.36 -6.21
CA VAL A 116 4.64 4.94 -6.01
C VAL A 116 5.34 4.32 -4.80
N ILE A 117 4.65 4.24 -3.66
CA ILE A 117 5.26 3.77 -2.41
C ILE A 117 5.67 2.30 -2.51
N TYR A 118 4.76 1.42 -2.93
CA TYR A 118 5.07 -0.01 -2.93
C TYR A 118 5.98 -0.41 -4.07
N ARG A 119 5.91 0.27 -5.22
CA ARG A 119 6.88 0.09 -6.30
C ARG A 119 8.30 0.44 -5.83
N HIS A 120 8.47 1.62 -5.24
CA HIS A 120 9.75 2.10 -4.71
C HIS A 120 10.39 1.14 -3.70
N LEU A 121 9.57 0.46 -2.89
CA LEU A 121 10.06 -0.46 -1.86
C LEU A 121 10.37 -1.87 -2.37
N LEU A 122 9.61 -2.35 -3.36
CA LEU A 122 9.65 -3.75 -3.77
C LEU A 122 10.53 -4.00 -4.99
N GLU A 123 10.54 -3.10 -5.98
CA GLU A 123 11.36 -3.27 -7.18
C GLU A 123 12.86 -3.36 -6.88
N PRO A 124 13.44 -2.54 -5.97
CA PRO A 124 14.85 -2.70 -5.59
C PRO A 124 15.16 -4.03 -4.87
N LEU A 125 14.15 -4.75 -4.41
CA LEU A 125 14.30 -6.08 -3.79
C LEU A 125 14.15 -7.24 -4.79
N GLY A 126 13.98 -6.94 -6.09
CA GLY A 126 13.85 -7.94 -7.16
C GLY A 126 12.42 -8.45 -7.36
N TYR A 127 11.42 -7.59 -7.14
CA TYR A 127 10.02 -7.91 -7.41
C TYR A 127 9.42 -6.96 -8.44
N ASP A 128 8.64 -7.50 -9.38
CA ASP A 128 7.81 -6.67 -10.26
C ASP A 128 6.51 -6.31 -9.54
N TYR A 129 6.18 -5.01 -9.53
CA TYR A 129 4.97 -4.50 -8.89
C TYR A 129 3.97 -3.95 -9.92
N TYR A 130 2.77 -4.54 -9.92
CA TYR A 130 1.67 -4.11 -10.79
C TYR A 130 0.46 -3.73 -9.94
N ILE A 131 -0.13 -2.58 -10.23
CA ILE A 131 -1.38 -2.17 -9.63
C ILE A 131 -2.33 -1.61 -10.69
N ASN A 132 -3.59 -2.01 -10.58
CA ASN A 132 -4.70 -1.38 -11.29
C ASN A 132 -5.69 -0.85 -10.25
N TYR A 133 -6.05 0.43 -10.33
CA TYR A 133 -6.99 1.07 -9.42
C TYR A 133 -7.97 1.95 -10.19
N ASN A 134 -9.19 2.08 -9.68
CA ASN A 134 -10.24 2.88 -10.32
C ASN A 134 -10.44 4.27 -9.71
N GLY A 135 -9.69 4.64 -8.68
CA GLY A 135 -9.86 5.91 -7.96
C GLY A 135 -11.05 5.94 -6.99
N HIS A 136 -11.81 4.85 -6.88
CA HIS A 136 -13.02 4.72 -6.05
C HIS A 136 -12.89 3.63 -4.98
N GLY A 137 -11.66 3.34 -4.54
CA GLY A 137 -11.39 2.43 -3.43
C GLY A 137 -11.33 0.95 -3.81
N GLN A 138 -11.37 0.63 -5.11
CA GLN A 138 -11.12 -0.71 -5.62
C GLN A 138 -9.79 -0.76 -6.35
N CYS A 139 -8.99 -1.78 -6.07
CA CYS A 139 -7.75 -2.02 -6.78
C CYS A 139 -7.35 -3.49 -6.79
N ARG A 140 -6.50 -3.86 -7.74
CA ARG A 140 -5.83 -5.15 -7.81
C ARG A 140 -4.33 -4.91 -7.82
N ILE A 141 -3.63 -5.50 -6.87
CA ILE A 141 -2.16 -5.51 -6.80
C ILE A 141 -1.70 -6.92 -7.15
N LEU A 142 -0.69 -7.01 -8.00
CA LEU A 142 0.01 -8.25 -8.33
C LEU A 142 1.51 -8.01 -8.16
N ILE A 143 2.16 -8.93 -7.44
CA ILE A 143 3.59 -8.86 -7.15
C ILE A 143 4.20 -10.21 -7.50
N THR A 144 5.24 -10.19 -8.31
CA THR A 144 5.96 -11.38 -8.78
C THR A 144 7.45 -11.21 -8.55
N GLU A 145 8.17 -12.30 -8.35
CA GLU A 145 9.64 -12.27 -8.45
C GLU A 145 10.04 -11.82 -9.86
N SER A 146 10.91 -10.82 -9.95
CA SER A 146 11.41 -10.33 -11.24
C SER A 146 12.17 -11.44 -11.95
N SER A 147 11.92 -11.60 -13.24
CA SER A 147 12.73 -12.49 -14.07
C SER A 147 14.04 -11.77 -14.39
N LEU A 148 15.16 -12.25 -13.83
CA LEU A 148 16.50 -11.85 -14.27
C LEU A 148 16.72 -12.23 -15.75
#